data_AF-A0A7Z7NCA3-F1
#
_entry.id   AF-A0A7Z7NCA3-F1
#
_cell.length_a   1.000
_cell.length_b   1.000
_cell.length_c   1.000
_cell.angle_alpha   90.00
_cell.angle_beta   90.00
_cell.angle_gamma   90.00
#
_symmetry.space_group_name_H-M   'P 1'
#
loop_
_entity.id
_entity.type
_entity.pdbx_description
1 polymer ?
#
loop_
_entity_poly.entity_id
_entity_poly.type
_entity_poly.pdbx_seq_one_letter_code
_entity_poly.pdbx_strand_id
1 'polypeptide(L)'
;MESLPDTAELRVSEGRPCAEAGRCESLAGTLAGNIAPAGLESSWLGSAVTVNTAHAEIVAAGMRCTYRVQATAAKLAAAASRYAANDADSATRLRTLDGSKVC
;
A
#
# COMPACT_ATOMS: atom_id res chain seq x y z
N MET A 1 -7.23 -40.54 -13.42
CA MET A 1 -7.12 -39.94 -12.07
C MET A 1 -6.61 -38.53 -12.27
N GLU A 2 -7.54 -37.65 -12.60
CA GLU A 2 -7.25 -36.28 -13.01
C GLU A 2 -6.98 -35.45 -11.76
N SER A 3 -5.74 -34.96 -11.63
CA SER A 3 -5.32 -34.11 -10.53
C SER A 3 -6.02 -32.76 -10.67
N LEU A 4 -6.94 -32.46 -9.74
CA LEU A 4 -7.53 -31.13 -9.62
C LEU A 4 -6.41 -30.09 -9.43
N PRO A 5 -6.42 -28.98 -10.17
CA PRO A 5 -5.47 -27.91 -9.95
C PRO A 5 -5.72 -27.29 -8.57
N ASP A 6 -4.63 -27.04 -7.87
CA ASP A 6 -4.56 -26.47 -6.53
C ASP A 6 -5.09 -25.02 -6.54
N THR A 7 -6.40 -24.87 -6.51
CA THR A 7 -7.08 -23.56 -6.50
C THR A 7 -6.79 -22.75 -5.23
N ALA A 8 -6.11 -23.33 -4.24
CA ALA A 8 -5.66 -22.65 -3.04
C ALA A 8 -4.53 -21.64 -3.33
N GLU A 9 -3.74 -21.84 -4.40
CA GLU A 9 -2.60 -20.97 -4.72
C GLU A 9 -3.01 -19.64 -5.38
N LEU A 10 -4.22 -19.58 -5.98
CA LEU A 10 -4.70 -18.42 -6.74
C LEU A 10 -5.62 -17.47 -5.95
N ARG A 11 -6.05 -17.85 -4.74
CA ARG A 11 -6.88 -16.97 -3.91
C ARG A 11 -5.99 -16.04 -3.09
N VAL A 12 -5.76 -14.84 -3.61
CA VAL A 12 -5.29 -13.73 -2.79
C VAL A 12 -6.37 -13.48 -1.73
N SER A 13 -6.11 -13.94 -0.50
CA SER A 13 -7.02 -13.72 0.63
C SER A 13 -7.22 -12.22 0.82
N GLU A 14 -8.43 -11.72 0.62
CA GLU A 14 -8.78 -10.29 0.57
C GLU A 14 -8.32 -9.50 1.80
N GLY A 15 -8.19 -10.18 2.95
CA GLY A 15 -7.68 -9.59 4.18
C GLY A 15 -6.20 -9.20 4.11
N ARG A 16 -5.38 -9.86 3.28
CA ARG A 16 -3.93 -9.58 3.22
C ARG A 16 -3.62 -8.23 2.56
N PRO A 17 -4.18 -7.87 1.39
CA PRO A 17 -4.00 -6.54 0.81
C PRO A 17 -4.47 -5.40 1.71
N CYS A 18 -5.62 -5.54 2.38
CA CYS A 18 -6.14 -4.53 3.31
C CYS A 18 -5.25 -4.38 4.55
N ALA A 19 -4.79 -5.49 5.13
CA ALA A 19 -3.86 -5.45 6.26
C ALA A 19 -2.52 -4.80 5.87
N GLU A 20 -2.00 -5.07 4.68
CA GLU A 20 -0.77 -4.46 4.18
C GLU A 20 -0.95 -2.98 3.85
N ALA A 21 -2.12 -2.58 3.33
CA ALA A 21 -2.46 -1.16 3.17
C ALA A 21 -2.46 -0.43 4.51
N GLY A 22 -3.06 -1.00 5.56
CA GLY A 22 -3.05 -0.42 6.91
C GLY A 22 -1.63 -0.34 7.51
N ARG A 23 -0.77 -1.33 7.25
CA ARG A 23 0.65 -1.27 7.65
C ARG A 23 1.40 -0.15 6.95
N CYS A 24 1.15 0.03 5.65
CA CYS A 24 1.72 1.14 4.89
C CYS A 24 1.24 2.50 5.45
N GLU A 25 -0.05 2.66 5.74
CA GLU A 25 -0.58 3.89 6.33
C GLU A 25 0.05 4.18 7.71
N SER A 26 0.16 3.17 8.57
CA SER A 26 0.83 3.30 9.87
C SER A 26 2.30 3.68 9.71
N LEU A 27 3.01 3.05 8.77
CA LEU A 27 4.40 3.37 8.46
C LEU A 27 4.53 4.82 7.96
N ALA A 28 3.66 5.26 7.05
CA ALA A 28 3.64 6.65 6.57
C ALA A 28 3.40 7.65 7.72
N GLY A 29 2.51 7.34 8.66
CA GLY A 29 2.27 8.14 9.86
C GLY A 29 3.52 8.23 10.75
N THR A 30 4.19 7.11 10.99
CA THR A 30 5.45 7.06 11.74
C THR A 30 6.54 7.88 11.06
N LEU A 31 6.67 7.80 9.72
CA LEU A 31 7.65 8.60 8.98
C LEU A 31 7.35 10.10 9.08
N ALA A 32 6.07 10.49 8.96
CA ALA A 32 5.66 11.88 9.12
C ALA A 32 5.98 12.41 10.53
N GLY A 33 5.80 11.59 11.57
CA GLY A 33 6.12 11.96 12.95
C GLY A 33 7.61 12.06 13.27
N ASN A 34 8.49 11.47 12.44
CA ASN A 34 9.95 11.53 12.60
C ASN A 34 10.63 12.59 11.72
N ILE A 35 9.86 13.46 11.06
CA ILE A 35 10.42 14.59 10.30
C ILE A 35 11.19 15.50 11.27
N ALA A 36 12.46 15.76 10.95
CA ALA A 36 13.35 16.56 11.79
C ALA A 36 12.77 17.97 12.06
N PRO A 37 13.06 18.59 13.22
CA PRO A 37 12.59 19.93 13.53
C PRO A 37 13.03 20.92 12.45
N ALA A 38 12.08 21.69 11.91
CA ALA A 38 12.37 22.81 11.03
C ALA A 38 12.93 23.97 11.88
N GLY A 39 14.20 23.89 12.26
CA GLY A 39 14.91 24.93 12.98
C GLY A 39 16.23 25.21 12.28
N LEU A 40 16.23 26.19 11.36
CA LEU A 40 17.49 26.77 10.89
C LEU A 40 18.07 27.61 12.01
N GLU A 41 19.01 27.05 12.77
CA GLU A 41 19.90 27.86 13.60
C GLU A 41 20.67 28.80 12.65
N SER A 42 20.40 30.10 12.75
CA SER A 42 21.05 31.13 11.94
C SER A 42 22.46 31.36 12.48
N SER A 43 23.37 30.46 12.14
CA SER A 43 24.78 30.51 12.53
C SER A 43 25.66 30.85 11.33
N TRP A 44 26.58 31.79 11.53
CA TRP A 44 27.58 32.21 10.52
C TRP A 44 28.68 31.16 10.28
N LEU A 45 28.61 30.01 10.95
CA LEU A 45 29.56 28.92 10.79
C LEU A 45 29.24 28.13 9.51
N GLY A 46 30.24 27.88 8.66
CA GLY A 46 30.07 27.05 7.46
C GLY A 46 29.56 25.63 7.75
N SER A 47 29.85 25.09 8.94
CA SER A 47 29.29 23.82 9.41
C SER A 47 27.77 23.86 9.59
N ALA A 48 27.22 24.98 10.04
CA ALA A 48 25.77 25.15 10.19
C ALA A 48 25.06 25.14 8.83
N VAL A 49 25.67 25.75 7.80
CA VAL A 49 25.16 25.69 6.42
C VAL A 49 25.12 24.25 5.92
N THR A 50 26.20 23.47 6.11
CA THR A 50 26.24 22.06 5.70
C THR A 50 25.19 21.21 6.43
N VAL A 51 25.03 21.41 7.74
CA VAL A 51 24.02 20.70 8.54
C VAL A 51 22.60 21.07 8.10
N ASN A 52 22.34 22.34 7.80
CA ASN A 52 21.03 22.78 7.31
C ASN A 52 20.70 22.18 5.93
N THR A 53 21.68 22.11 5.02
CA THR A 53 21.51 21.43 3.72
C THR A 53 21.23 19.94 3.91
N ALA A 54 21.98 19.26 4.77
CA ALA A 54 21.74 17.84 5.07
C ALA A 54 20.35 17.61 5.68
N HIS A 55 19.89 18.48 6.60
CA HIS A 55 18.53 18.43 7.13
C HIS A 55 17.48 18.58 6.03
N ALA A 56 17.65 19.54 5.11
CA ALA A 56 16.72 19.74 4.00
C ALA A 56 16.63 18.50 3.10
N GLU A 57 17.76 17.86 2.81
CA GLU A 57 17.81 16.61 2.04
C GLU A 57 17.11 15.45 2.76
N ILE A 58 17.33 15.29 4.06
CA ILE A 58 16.68 14.26 4.89
C ILE A 58 15.16 14.47 4.91
N VAL A 59 14.70 15.72 5.09
CA VAL A 59 13.27 16.06 5.05
C VAL A 59 12.68 15.75 3.68
N ALA A 60 13.35 16.13 2.59
CA ALA A 60 12.91 15.83 1.23
C ALA A 60 12.83 14.31 0.98
N ALA A 61 13.81 13.54 1.44
CA ALA A 61 13.81 12.08 1.35
C ALA A 61 12.67 11.45 2.16
N GLY A 62 12.43 11.95 3.38
CA GLY A 62 11.32 11.51 4.23
C GLY A 62 9.95 11.74 3.60
N MET A 63 9.73 12.92 3.01
CA MET A 63 8.50 13.22 2.26
C MET A 63 8.30 12.28 1.07
N ARG A 64 9.35 12.05 0.27
CA ARG A 64 9.29 11.12 -0.88
C ARG A 64 8.99 9.70 -0.43
N CYS A 65 9.58 9.25 0.68
CA CYS A 65 9.33 7.92 1.22
C CYS A 65 7.87 7.78 1.67
N THR A 66 7.37 8.75 2.44
CA THR A 66 5.98 8.79 2.90
C THR A 66 5.00 8.74 1.73
N TYR A 67 5.24 9.55 0.69
CA TYR A 67 4.41 9.53 -0.52
C TYR A 67 4.40 8.18 -1.23
N ARG A 68 5.56 7.52 -1.36
CA ARG A 68 5.65 6.18 -1.97
C ARG A 68 4.88 5.14 -1.17
N VAL A 69 4.98 5.19 0.16
CA VAL A 69 4.27 4.26 1.04
C VAL A 69 2.76 4.46 0.94
N GLN A 70 2.28 5.71 0.97
CA GLN A 70 0.86 6.03 0.78
C GLN A 70 0.34 5.60 -0.61
N ALA A 71 1.12 5.82 -1.67
CA ALA A 71 0.76 5.38 -3.01
C ALA A 71 0.66 3.84 -3.10
N THR A 72 1.51 3.11 -2.39
CA THR A 72 1.43 1.64 -2.30
C THR A 72 0.17 1.21 -1.55
N ALA A 73 -0.15 1.84 -0.41
CA ALA A 73 -1.38 1.57 0.33
C ALA A 73 -2.62 1.74 -0.55
N ALA A 74 -2.70 2.85 -1.29
CA ALA A 74 -3.80 3.13 -2.20
C ALA A 74 -3.93 2.07 -3.31
N LYS A 75 -2.81 1.62 -3.90
CA LYS A 75 -2.82 0.55 -4.90
C LYS A 75 -3.29 -0.78 -4.33
N LEU A 76 -2.88 -1.11 -3.10
CA LEU A 76 -3.31 -2.34 -2.42
C LEU A 76 -4.81 -2.31 -2.11
N ALA A 77 -5.33 -1.18 -1.61
CA ALA A 77 -6.75 -1.00 -1.39
C ALA A 77 -7.57 -1.10 -2.69
N ALA A 78 -7.09 -0.50 -3.77
CA ALA A 78 -7.72 -0.61 -5.09
C ALA A 78 -7.66 -2.03 -5.67
N ALA A 79 -6.59 -2.79 -5.40
CA ALA A 79 -6.51 -4.19 -5.80
C ALA A 79 -7.50 -5.04 -5.00
N ALA A 80 -7.60 -4.83 -3.68
CA ALA A 80 -8.55 -5.54 -2.82
C ALA A 80 -10.00 -5.38 -3.30
N SER A 81 -10.42 -4.14 -3.61
CA SER A 81 -11.78 -3.88 -4.10
C SER A 81 -12.06 -4.52 -5.45
N ARG A 82 -11.05 -4.56 -6.34
CA ARG A 82 -11.16 -5.25 -7.64
C ARG A 82 -11.29 -6.75 -7.48
N TYR A 83 -10.55 -7.37 -6.56
CA TYR A 83 -10.69 -8.80 -6.28
C TYR A 83 -12.08 -9.13 -5.73
N ALA A 84 -12.57 -8.35 -4.76
CA ALA A 84 -13.93 -8.53 -4.23
C ALA A 84 -15.03 -8.41 -5.29
N ALA A 85 -14.90 -7.44 -6.20
CA ALA A 85 -15.83 -7.28 -7.32
C ALA A 85 -15.75 -8.47 -8.31
N ASN A 86 -14.54 -8.98 -8.59
CA ASN A 86 -14.36 -10.13 -9.46
C ASN A 86 -14.95 -11.41 -8.87
N ASP A 87 -14.77 -11.63 -7.57
CA ASP A 87 -15.36 -12.77 -6.86
C ASP A 87 -16.88 -12.71 -6.89
N ALA A 88 -17.48 -11.53 -6.71
CA ALA A 88 -18.93 -11.34 -6.79
C ALA A 88 -19.49 -11.57 -8.21
N ASP A 89 -18.83 -11.05 -9.25
CA ASP A 89 -19.21 -11.27 -10.66
C ASP A 89 -19.08 -12.75 -11.03
N SER A 90 -17.96 -13.38 -10.67
CA SER A 90 -17.70 -14.80 -10.91
C SER A 90 -18.74 -15.69 -10.22
N ALA A 91 -19.07 -15.40 -8.95
CA ALA A 91 -20.12 -16.12 -8.23
C ALA A 91 -21.50 -15.95 -8.89
N THR A 92 -21.80 -14.77 -9.42
CA THR A 92 -23.06 -14.51 -10.15
C THR A 92 -23.12 -15.32 -11.44
N ARG A 93 -22.05 -15.28 -12.25
CA ARG A 93 -21.94 -16.06 -13.49
C ARG A 93 -22.07 -17.56 -13.24
N LEU A 94 -21.42 -18.08 -12.19
CA LEU A 94 -21.51 -19.48 -11.83
C LEU A 94 -22.95 -19.88 -11.51
N ARG A 95 -23.67 -19.08 -10.72
CA ARG A 95 -25.10 -19.33 -10.41
C ARG A 95 -25.97 -19.30 -11.66
N THR A 96 -25.71 -18.40 -12.60
CA THR A 96 -26.46 -18.34 -13.87
C THR A 96 -26.23 -19.57 -14.75
N LEU A 97 -25.01 -20.11 -14.77
CA LEU A 97 -24.69 -21.33 -15.50
C LEU A 97 -25.32 -22.58 -14.86
N ASP A 98 -25.36 -22.64 -13.53
CA ASP A 98 -25.96 -23.76 -12.80
C ASP A 98 -27.49 -23.79 -12.98
N GLY A 99 -28.14 -22.63 -12.98
CA GLY A 99 -29.57 -22.51 -13.30
C GLY A 99 -29.91 -22.85 -14.76
N SER A 100 -28.96 -22.73 -15.69
CA SER A 100 -29.15 -23.08 -17.10
C SER A 100 -29.01 -24.59 -17.39
N LYS A 101 -28.49 -25.39 -16.43
CA LYS A 101 -28.33 -26.85 -16.56
C LYS A 101 -29.55 -27.66 -16.10
N VAL A 102 -30.68 -27.00 -15.81
CA VAL A 102 -31.93 -27.66 -15.34
C VAL A 102 -32.96 -27.86 -16.47
N CYS A 103 -32.55 -27.82 -17.73
CA CYS A 103 -33.40 -28.17 -18.89
C CYS A 103 -32.98 -29.49 -19.53
#